data_AF-A0A1Y1I1F8-F1
#
_entry.id   AF-A0A1Y1I1F8-F1
#
_cell.length_a   1.000
_cell.length_b   1.000
_cell.length_c   1.000
_cell.angle_alpha   90.00
_cell.angle_beta   90.00
_cell.angle_gamma   90.00
#
_symmetry.space_group_name_H-M   'P 1'
#
loop_
_entity.id
_entity.type
_entity.pdbx_description
1 polymer ?
#
loop_
_entity_poly.entity_id
_entity_poly.type
_entity_poly.pdbx_seq_one_letter_code
_entity_poly.pdbx_strand_id
1 'polypeptide(L)'
;MGYDTKFTGRFALSRPLTAEESAILKAVQDYRPEDGLKLPSAVPGQERPIKILREGVDPYCNGEGWHIFKEFPSCKCRWTVSHDKSALVWDGKGPFYNHVSWLEYFISNFFEVWGVRLSGTVTLEDNLSGDTGSITLNGNQIFVKMAPPIALCIGDDSYDYPNEAFFDYTARRNYCTHRRRDLCRSGARLAGRMRVDVEKARLQQDSKRMKAVHDRRYQDDLELPYVAFEKRPSSGLTTSVAAERGRVGGCGSLVKGAGSCKAARRRGA
;
A
#
# COMPACT_ATOMS: atom_id res chain seq x y z
N MET A 1 29.53 8.28 0.72
CA MET A 1 29.34 6.86 1.07
C MET A 1 28.10 6.38 0.32
N GLY A 2 28.26 5.75 -0.84
CA GLY A 2 27.14 5.26 -1.64
C GLY A 2 26.81 3.83 -1.26
N TYR A 3 25.55 3.55 -0.93
CA TYR A 3 25.08 2.18 -0.73
C TYR A 3 24.77 1.57 -2.09
N ASP A 4 25.54 0.58 -2.51
CA ASP A 4 25.27 -0.13 -3.77
C ASP A 4 24.30 -1.27 -3.49
N THR A 5 23.03 -1.02 -3.78
CA THR A 5 21.98 -2.04 -3.76
C THR A 5 21.90 -2.73 -5.11
N LYS A 6 21.96 -4.06 -5.14
CA LYS A 6 21.76 -4.88 -6.34
C LYS A 6 20.44 -5.61 -6.27
N PHE A 7 19.73 -5.62 -7.38
CA PHE A 7 18.50 -6.39 -7.55
C PHE A 7 18.70 -7.44 -8.63
N THR A 8 18.38 -8.69 -8.32
CA THR A 8 18.47 -9.80 -9.28
C THR A 8 17.10 -10.44 -9.44
N GLY A 9 16.65 -10.59 -10.68
CA GLY A 9 15.34 -11.15 -11.01
C GLY A 9 14.47 -10.17 -11.79
N ARG A 10 13.18 -10.52 -11.91
CA ARG A 10 12.19 -9.72 -12.64
C ARG A 10 10.78 -10.02 -12.17
N PHE A 11 9.88 -9.06 -12.34
CA PHE A 11 8.45 -9.27 -12.15
C PHE A 11 7.79 -9.47 -13.50
N ALA A 12 7.22 -10.63 -13.75
CA ALA A 12 6.44 -10.92 -14.94
C ALA A 12 5.09 -10.19 -14.88
N LEU A 13 4.68 -9.65 -16.03
CA LEU A 13 3.36 -9.07 -16.23
C LEU A 13 2.43 -10.15 -16.78
N SER A 14 1.16 -10.14 -16.35
CA SER A 14 0.14 -11.09 -16.83
C SER A 14 -0.13 -10.99 -18.33
N ARG A 15 0.16 -9.83 -18.93
CA ARG A 15 0.20 -9.59 -20.37
C ARG A 15 1.31 -8.58 -20.71
N PRO A 16 1.87 -8.60 -21.92
CA PRO A 16 2.73 -7.51 -22.38
C PRO A 16 2.00 -6.16 -22.34
N LEU A 17 2.72 -5.10 -21.99
CA LEU A 17 2.19 -3.74 -22.05
C LEU A 17 2.04 -3.27 -23.50
N THR A 18 1.02 -2.45 -23.73
CA THR A 18 0.87 -1.74 -25.01
C THR A 18 2.01 -0.72 -25.19
N ALA A 19 2.17 -0.22 -26.42
CA ALA A 19 3.17 0.82 -26.68
C ALA A 19 2.92 2.08 -25.83
N GLU A 20 1.66 2.49 -25.68
CA GLU A 20 1.26 3.66 -24.89
C GLU A 20 1.52 3.45 -23.39
N GLU A 21 1.10 2.31 -22.83
CA GLU A 21 1.35 1.95 -21.43
C GLU A 21 2.85 1.94 -21.10
N SER A 22 3.67 1.36 -21.99
CA SER A 22 5.12 1.35 -21.82
C SER A 22 5.76 2.74 -21.93
N ALA A 23 5.22 3.62 -22.77
CA ALA A 23 5.70 4.99 -22.91
C ALA A 23 5.39 5.82 -21.65
N ILE A 24 4.21 5.61 -21.05
CA ILE A 24 3.82 6.24 -19.78
C ILE A 24 4.79 5.83 -18.67
N LEU A 25 5.07 4.54 -18.49
CA LEU A 25 6.00 4.09 -17.45
C LEU A 25 7.42 4.61 -17.67
N LYS A 26 7.86 4.69 -18.92
CA LYS A 26 9.17 5.27 -19.25
C LYS A 26 9.23 6.76 -18.88
N ALA A 27 8.18 7.52 -19.17
CA ALA A 27 8.10 8.91 -18.77
C ALA A 27 8.11 9.10 -17.24
N VAL A 28 7.48 8.20 -16.47
CA VAL A 28 7.56 8.20 -15.00
C VAL A 28 8.97 7.88 -14.50
N GLN A 29 9.70 7.00 -15.18
CA GLN A 29 11.09 6.67 -14.85
C GLN A 29 12.04 7.86 -15.11
N ASP A 30 11.85 8.53 -16.24
CA ASP A 30 12.66 9.68 -16.65
C ASP A 30 12.32 10.96 -15.87
N TYR A 31 11.16 10.98 -15.20
CA TYR A 31 10.71 12.12 -14.41
C TYR A 31 11.72 12.57 -13.35
N ARG A 32 11.92 13.88 -13.28
CA ARG A 32 12.62 14.57 -12.19
C ARG A 32 11.66 15.60 -11.60
N PRO A 33 11.44 15.60 -10.28
CA PRO A 33 10.60 16.61 -9.64
C PRO A 33 11.05 18.05 -9.94
N GLU A 34 12.36 18.25 -10.15
CA GLU A 34 12.99 19.53 -10.48
C GLU A 34 12.46 20.13 -11.80
N ASP A 35 11.97 19.30 -12.72
CA ASP A 35 11.48 19.76 -14.02
C ASP A 35 10.09 20.42 -13.93
N GLY A 36 9.40 20.32 -12.78
CA GLY A 36 8.05 20.86 -12.59
C GLY A 36 6.99 20.22 -13.51
N LEU A 37 7.33 19.11 -14.19
CA LEU A 37 6.43 18.41 -15.08
C LEU A 37 5.31 17.72 -14.27
N LYS A 38 4.08 17.73 -14.82
CA LYS A 38 3.02 16.85 -14.33
C LYS A 38 3.29 15.44 -14.85
N LEU A 39 3.17 14.44 -13.99
CA LEU A 39 3.27 13.05 -14.45
C LEU A 39 2.13 12.68 -15.40
N PRO A 40 2.39 11.79 -16.37
CA PRO A 40 1.34 11.21 -17.18
C PRO A 40 0.38 10.39 -16.32
N SER A 41 -0.93 10.62 -16.49
CA SER A 41 -1.99 9.80 -15.90
C SER A 41 -2.10 8.46 -16.64
N ALA A 42 -2.44 7.40 -15.92
CA ALA A 42 -2.69 6.08 -16.51
C ALA A 42 -3.86 6.04 -17.49
N VAL A 43 -4.79 7.01 -17.37
CA VAL A 43 -5.91 7.20 -18.29
C VAL A 43 -5.75 8.56 -18.96
N PRO A 44 -5.60 8.62 -20.29
CA PRO A 44 -5.57 9.88 -21.02
C PRO A 44 -6.85 10.71 -20.72
N GLY A 45 -6.68 11.93 -20.21
CA GLY A 45 -7.80 12.85 -19.95
C GLY A 45 -8.53 12.68 -18.61
N GLN A 46 -8.11 11.75 -17.73
CA GLN A 46 -8.65 11.67 -16.37
C GLN A 46 -7.55 11.96 -15.34
N GLU A 47 -7.55 13.17 -14.76
CA GLU A 47 -6.77 13.44 -13.55
C GLU A 47 -7.42 12.66 -12.39
N ARG A 48 -6.67 11.73 -11.80
CA ARG A 48 -7.07 11.08 -10.54
C ARG A 48 -6.10 11.53 -9.45
N PRO A 49 -6.58 11.88 -8.26
CA PRO A 49 -5.69 12.10 -7.13
C PRO A 49 -4.96 10.77 -6.84
N ILE A 50 -3.64 10.82 -6.89
CA ILE A 50 -2.76 9.71 -6.54
C ILE A 50 -3.05 9.33 -5.09
N LYS A 51 -3.49 8.09 -4.84
CA LYS A 51 -3.69 7.56 -3.49
C LYS A 51 -2.47 6.75 -3.08
N ILE A 52 -1.49 7.37 -2.42
CA ILE A 52 -0.49 6.64 -1.64
C ILE A 52 -1.09 6.43 -0.25
N LEU A 53 -1.64 5.24 0.02
CA LEU A 53 -2.12 4.88 1.36
C LEU A 53 -0.94 4.47 2.21
N ARG A 54 -0.29 5.44 2.88
CA ARG A 54 0.61 5.16 4.00
C ARG A 54 0.24 6.03 5.19
N GLU A 55 -0.35 5.42 6.20
CA GLU A 55 -0.41 6.01 7.52
C GLU A 55 0.93 5.72 8.23
N GLY A 56 1.78 6.74 8.38
CA GLY A 56 2.83 6.73 9.42
C GLY A 56 4.23 6.23 9.05
N VAL A 57 4.68 6.26 7.79
CA VAL A 57 6.11 6.05 7.45
C VAL A 57 6.61 7.22 6.61
N ASP A 58 7.45 8.07 7.21
CA ASP A 58 8.04 9.22 6.54
C ASP A 58 9.02 8.77 5.44
N PRO A 59 8.86 9.24 4.19
CA PRO A 59 9.76 8.87 3.10
C PRO A 59 11.14 9.49 3.30
N TYR A 60 12.14 8.63 3.44
CA TYR A 60 13.55 9.02 3.50
C TYR A 60 14.03 9.48 2.11
N CYS A 61 14.53 10.73 2.03
CA CYS A 61 15.40 11.20 0.95
C CYS A 61 16.70 11.69 1.59
N ASN A 62 17.78 10.94 1.43
CA ASN A 62 19.08 11.28 2.02
C ASN A 62 19.68 12.50 1.29
N GLY A 63 19.82 13.62 2.01
CA GLY A 63 20.61 14.78 1.59
C GLY A 63 19.86 16.11 1.68
N GLU A 64 19.73 16.62 2.90
CA GLU A 64 19.57 18.06 3.24
C GLU A 64 18.30 18.83 2.82
N GLY A 65 17.24 18.15 2.41
CA GLY A 65 15.92 18.78 2.24
C GLY A 65 14.78 17.79 2.43
N TRP A 66 14.03 17.94 3.53
CA TRP A 66 12.84 17.13 3.87
C TRP A 66 11.62 17.48 2.99
N HIS A 67 11.79 17.47 1.67
CA HIS A 67 10.65 17.54 0.77
C HIS A 67 10.07 16.14 0.65
N ILE A 68 9.13 15.84 1.56
CA ILE A 68 8.14 14.78 1.36
C ILE A 68 7.46 15.13 0.04
N PHE A 69 7.86 14.47 -1.05
CA PHE A 69 7.08 14.51 -2.28
C PHE A 69 5.78 13.80 -1.95
N LYS A 70 4.75 14.58 -1.60
CA LYS A 70 3.41 14.08 -1.26
C LYS A 70 2.86 13.14 -2.34
N GLU A 71 3.37 13.28 -3.56
CA GLU A 71 2.94 12.56 -4.75
C GLU A 71 3.88 11.41 -5.14
N PHE A 72 5.13 11.36 -4.66
CA PHE A 72 6.14 10.40 -5.13
C PHE A 72 6.92 9.70 -4.02
N PRO A 73 7.23 8.40 -4.21
CA PRO A 73 8.00 7.67 -3.20
C PRO A 73 9.46 8.11 -3.02
N SER A 74 10.12 8.59 -4.08
CA SER A 74 11.47 9.17 -4.03
C SER A 74 11.76 10.00 -5.29
N CYS A 75 12.93 10.63 -5.38
CA CYS A 75 13.31 11.47 -6.53
C CYS A 75 13.69 10.69 -7.81
N LYS A 76 13.94 9.37 -7.70
CA LYS A 76 14.40 8.54 -8.82
C LYS A 76 13.74 7.16 -8.77
N CYS A 77 12.95 6.84 -9.79
CA CYS A 77 12.48 5.48 -10.03
C CYS A 77 13.49 4.71 -10.87
N ARG A 78 13.85 3.49 -10.44
CA ARG A 78 14.80 2.60 -11.13
C ARG A 78 14.17 1.31 -11.62
N TRP A 79 12.86 1.15 -11.45
CA TRP A 79 12.12 0.12 -12.16
C TRP A 79 11.94 0.55 -13.60
N THR A 80 12.19 -0.37 -14.53
CA THR A 80 12.02 -0.16 -15.96
C THR A 80 11.32 -1.37 -16.57
N VAL A 81 10.66 -1.14 -17.70
CA VAL A 81 9.98 -2.21 -18.43
C VAL A 81 11.01 -2.93 -19.30
N SER A 82 10.96 -4.26 -19.32
CA SER A 82 11.75 -5.10 -20.24
C SER A 82 11.52 -4.68 -21.70
N HIS A 83 12.51 -4.92 -22.56
CA HIS A 83 12.42 -4.65 -24.00
C HIS A 83 11.16 -5.28 -24.64
N ASP A 84 10.80 -6.49 -24.19
CA ASP A 84 9.64 -7.24 -24.69
C ASP A 84 8.31 -6.80 -24.06
N LYS A 85 8.35 -5.80 -23.17
CA LYS A 85 7.19 -5.24 -22.46
C LYS A 85 6.43 -6.24 -21.59
N SER A 86 7.03 -7.40 -21.31
CA SER A 86 6.42 -8.51 -20.58
C SER A 86 6.85 -8.61 -19.12
N ALA A 87 7.80 -7.77 -18.68
CA ALA A 87 8.30 -7.79 -17.31
C ALA A 87 8.73 -6.41 -16.84
N LEU A 88 8.70 -6.19 -15.53
CA LEU A 88 9.32 -5.08 -14.83
C LEU A 88 10.66 -5.55 -14.26
N VAL A 89 11.73 -4.80 -14.53
CA VAL A 89 13.11 -5.12 -14.16
C VAL A 89 13.78 -3.91 -13.53
N TRP A 90 14.80 -4.12 -12.70
CA TRP A 90 15.64 -3.03 -12.23
C TRP A 90 16.59 -2.59 -13.35
N ASP A 91 16.81 -1.29 -13.52
CA ASP A 91 17.65 -0.73 -14.59
C ASP A 91 19.16 -0.96 -14.40
N GLY A 92 19.57 -1.48 -13.23
CA GLY A 92 20.97 -1.78 -12.90
C GLY A 92 21.83 -0.56 -12.61
N LYS A 93 21.26 0.64 -12.48
CA LYS A 93 22.02 1.90 -12.42
C LYS A 93 21.95 2.54 -11.03
N GLY A 94 22.97 2.28 -10.21
CA GLY A 94 23.19 2.96 -8.94
C GLY A 94 22.15 2.65 -7.85
N PRO A 95 22.19 3.35 -6.71
CA PRO A 95 21.31 3.08 -5.57
C PRO A 95 19.83 3.25 -5.91
N PHE A 96 18.99 2.38 -5.34
CA PHE A 96 17.55 2.45 -5.50
C PHE A 96 16.80 2.45 -4.16
N TYR A 97 16.59 3.66 -3.66
CA TYR A 97 15.82 3.91 -2.44
C TYR A 97 14.31 3.77 -2.66
N ASN A 98 13.60 3.35 -1.62
CA ASN A 98 12.13 3.23 -1.61
C ASN A 98 11.58 2.33 -2.74
N HIS A 99 12.32 1.30 -3.13
CA HIS A 99 11.97 0.41 -4.23
C HIS A 99 10.62 -0.31 -4.02
N VAL A 100 10.26 -0.64 -2.77
CA VAL A 100 8.94 -1.21 -2.41
C VAL A 100 7.82 -0.18 -2.63
N SER A 101 8.03 1.05 -2.15
CA SER A 101 7.08 2.14 -2.28
C SER A 101 6.79 2.49 -3.75
N TRP A 102 7.80 2.41 -4.61
CA TRP A 102 7.62 2.55 -6.06
C TRP A 102 6.79 1.42 -6.67
N LEU A 103 6.92 0.18 -6.20
CA LEU A 103 6.07 -0.93 -6.66
C LEU A 103 4.61 -0.71 -6.25
N GLU A 104 4.36 -0.33 -5.00
CA GLU A 104 3.02 0.02 -4.51
C GLU A 104 2.38 1.12 -5.36
N TYR A 105 3.17 2.16 -5.65
CA TYR A 105 2.76 3.27 -6.52
C TYR A 105 2.40 2.79 -7.92
N PHE A 106 3.23 1.94 -8.54
CA PHE A 106 2.92 1.44 -9.88
C PHE A 106 1.67 0.55 -9.92
N ILE A 107 1.51 -0.28 -8.89
CA ILE A 107 0.37 -1.18 -8.77
C ILE A 107 -0.94 -0.38 -8.71
N SER A 108 -1.04 0.57 -7.78
CA SER A 108 -2.29 1.31 -7.55
C SER A 108 -2.62 2.31 -8.65
N ASN A 109 -1.62 2.97 -9.25
CA ASN A 109 -1.86 4.03 -10.23
C ASN A 109 -1.94 3.53 -11.67
N PHE A 110 -1.24 2.44 -12.02
CA PHE A 110 -1.14 1.99 -13.40
C PHE A 110 -1.63 0.55 -13.57
N PHE A 111 -1.04 -0.42 -12.89
CA PHE A 111 -1.30 -1.83 -13.19
C PHE A 111 -2.73 -2.26 -12.84
N GLU A 112 -3.29 -1.81 -11.71
CA GLU A 112 -4.70 -2.04 -11.37
C GLU A 112 -5.64 -1.38 -12.38
N VAL A 113 -5.32 -0.16 -12.80
CA VAL A 113 -6.12 0.60 -13.78
C VAL A 113 -6.13 -0.09 -15.14
N TRP A 114 -5.00 -0.65 -15.56
CA TRP A 114 -4.84 -1.37 -16.82
C TRP A 114 -5.27 -2.85 -16.77
N GLY A 115 -5.66 -3.34 -15.60
CA GLY A 115 -6.00 -4.75 -15.37
C GLY A 115 -4.81 -5.70 -15.55
N VAL A 116 -3.59 -5.23 -15.32
CA VAL A 116 -2.36 -6.02 -15.41
C VAL A 116 -1.94 -6.48 -14.01
N ARG A 117 -1.52 -7.74 -13.91
CA ARG A 117 -1.01 -8.33 -12.66
C ARG A 117 0.49 -8.54 -12.75
N LEU A 118 1.19 -8.19 -11.68
CA LEU A 118 2.61 -8.46 -11.46
C LEU A 118 2.78 -9.71 -10.60
N SER A 119 3.66 -10.60 -11.04
CA SER A 119 4.09 -11.79 -10.30
C SER A 119 5.57 -12.06 -10.48
N GLY A 120 6.25 -12.55 -9.45
CA GLY A 120 7.65 -12.93 -9.52
C GLY A 120 8.41 -12.58 -8.25
N THR A 121 9.68 -12.95 -8.22
CA THR A 121 10.56 -12.69 -7.09
C THR A 121 11.82 -11.99 -7.57
N VAL A 122 12.20 -10.93 -6.86
CA VAL A 122 13.45 -10.21 -7.04
C VAL A 122 14.23 -10.32 -5.74
N THR A 123 15.47 -10.78 -5.81
CA THR A 123 16.39 -10.76 -4.68
C THR A 123 17.07 -9.40 -4.59
N LEU A 124 17.30 -8.96 -3.36
CA LEU A 124 17.95 -7.72 -2.97
C LEU A 124 19.27 -8.12 -2.30
N GLU A 125 20.37 -7.50 -2.71
CA GLU A 125 21.66 -7.63 -2.05
C GLU A 125 22.24 -6.23 -1.80
N ASP A 126 22.49 -5.90 -0.54
CA ASP A 126 23.25 -4.69 -0.17
C ASP A 126 24.72 -5.06 0.03
N ASN A 127 25.62 -4.41 -0.73
CA ASN A 127 27.05 -4.68 -0.66
C ASN A 127 27.68 -4.30 0.71
N LEU A 128 27.08 -3.36 1.47
CA LEU A 128 27.72 -2.82 2.69
C LEU A 128 27.34 -3.56 3.97
N SER A 129 26.06 -3.91 4.13
CA SER A 129 25.59 -4.57 5.35
C SER A 129 25.62 -6.09 5.25
N GLY A 130 25.78 -6.65 4.04
CA GLY A 130 25.52 -8.07 3.81
C GLY A 130 24.04 -8.42 3.99
N ASP A 131 23.16 -7.42 4.10
CA ASP A 131 21.73 -7.65 4.16
C ASP A 131 21.28 -8.15 2.80
N THR A 132 20.79 -9.38 2.80
CA THR A 132 20.14 -9.99 1.65
C THR A 132 18.65 -10.02 1.92
N GLY A 133 17.86 -9.85 0.87
CA GLY A 133 16.41 -9.84 0.96
C GLY A 133 15.78 -10.39 -0.31
N SER A 134 14.47 -10.55 -0.27
CA SER A 134 13.67 -10.89 -1.43
C SER A 134 12.34 -10.17 -1.38
N ILE A 135 11.92 -9.68 -2.54
CA ILE A 135 10.62 -9.07 -2.76
C ILE A 135 9.87 -10.02 -3.68
N THR A 136 8.75 -10.54 -3.21
CA THR A 136 7.89 -11.43 -3.98
C THR A 136 6.57 -10.71 -4.25
N LEU A 137 6.20 -10.65 -5.52
CA LEU A 137 4.88 -10.21 -5.98
C LEU A 137 4.05 -11.44 -6.34
N ASN A 138 2.82 -11.50 -5.83
CA ASN A 138 1.83 -12.49 -6.23
C ASN A 138 0.52 -11.79 -6.56
N GLY A 139 0.28 -11.53 -7.85
CA GLY A 139 -0.96 -10.91 -8.30
C GLY A 139 -1.18 -9.51 -7.69
N ASN A 140 -0.17 -8.65 -7.77
CA ASN A 140 -0.15 -7.28 -7.19
C ASN A 140 -0.08 -7.21 -5.66
N GLN A 141 0.09 -8.33 -4.94
CA GLN A 141 0.38 -8.32 -3.51
C GLN A 141 1.89 -8.40 -3.26
N ILE A 142 2.41 -7.49 -2.42
CA ILE A 142 3.84 -7.40 -2.12
C ILE A 142 4.18 -8.12 -0.82
N PHE A 143 5.15 -9.01 -0.90
CA PHE A 143 5.72 -9.71 0.25
C PHE A 143 7.22 -9.42 0.31
N VAL A 144 7.66 -8.78 1.37
CA VAL A 144 9.07 -8.45 1.59
C VAL A 144 9.62 -9.38 2.66
N LYS A 145 10.67 -10.12 2.34
CA LYS A 145 11.37 -11.02 3.26
C LYS A 145 12.83 -10.59 3.33
N MET A 146 13.24 -10.11 4.49
CA MET A 146 14.65 -9.84 4.78
C MET A 146 15.28 -11.10 5.37
N ALA A 147 16.48 -11.44 4.92
CA ALA A 147 17.30 -12.41 5.62
C ALA A 147 17.63 -11.84 7.01
N PRO A 148 17.75 -12.68 8.04
CA PRO A 148 18.37 -12.22 9.27
C PRO A 148 19.75 -11.66 8.92
N PRO A 149 20.19 -10.55 9.55
CA PRO A 149 21.56 -10.10 9.39
C PRO A 149 22.45 -11.30 9.66
N ILE A 150 23.39 -11.58 8.76
CA ILE A 150 24.41 -12.58 9.03
C ILE A 150 25.08 -12.05 10.29
N ALA A 151 24.83 -12.71 11.42
CA ALA A 151 25.61 -12.49 12.62
C ALA A 151 27.00 -12.92 12.20
N LEU A 152 27.79 -11.97 11.71
CA LEU A 152 29.22 -12.09 11.65
C LEU A 152 29.57 -12.40 13.10
N CYS A 153 29.79 -13.67 13.38
CA CYS A 153 30.46 -14.12 14.59
C CYS A 153 31.87 -13.55 14.48
N ILE A 154 31.99 -12.24 14.70
CA ILE A 154 33.25 -11.60 15.01
C ILE A 154 33.65 -12.32 16.29
N GLY A 155 34.65 -13.18 16.17
CA GLY A 155 35.17 -13.93 17.30
C GLY A 155 35.41 -12.95 18.44
N ASP A 156 34.87 -13.30 19.61
CA ASP A 156 35.24 -12.71 20.89
C ASP A 156 36.77 -12.69 20.97
N ASP A 157 37.39 -11.57 20.66
CA ASP A 157 38.70 -11.19 21.17
C ASP A 157 38.79 -9.66 21.12
N SER A 158 38.36 -9.04 22.22
CA SER A 158 39.00 -7.85 22.78
C SER A 158 38.89 -6.53 22.00
N TYR A 159 37.71 -5.90 21.96
CA TYR A 159 37.64 -4.43 21.97
C TYR A 159 36.50 -3.93 22.86
N ASP A 160 36.86 -3.50 24.08
CA ASP A 160 36.06 -2.66 24.95
C ASP A 160 35.84 -1.29 24.27
N TYR A 161 34.70 -1.13 23.59
CA TYR A 161 34.18 0.20 23.26
C TYR A 161 32.91 0.45 24.10
N PRO A 162 32.96 1.35 25.09
CA PRO A 162 31.76 1.77 25.81
C PRO A 162 31.13 2.90 25.01
N ASN A 163 30.04 2.63 24.28
CA ASN A 163 29.15 3.68 23.78
C ASN A 163 27.70 3.20 23.86
N GLU A 164 27.07 3.52 24.99
CA GLU A 164 25.62 3.62 25.11
C GLU A 164 25.13 4.78 24.23
N ALA A 165 24.57 4.51 23.05
CA ALA A 165 23.50 5.30 22.45
C ALA A 165 22.97 4.68 21.16
N PHE A 166 21.65 4.42 21.18
CA PHE A 166 20.74 4.52 20.02
C PHE A 166 20.95 3.56 18.83
N PHE A 167 20.23 2.42 18.87
CA PHE A 167 19.30 2.06 17.80
C PHE A 167 18.20 1.15 18.38
N ASP A 168 17.04 1.74 18.63
CA ASP A 168 15.83 1.04 19.07
C ASP A 168 15.14 0.43 17.84
N TYR A 169 15.49 -0.82 17.53
CA TYR A 169 14.73 -1.71 16.65
C TYR A 169 13.88 -2.63 17.55
N THR A 170 12.93 -2.06 18.28
CA THR A 170 12.10 -2.78 19.25
C THR A 170 11.21 -3.81 18.55
N ALA A 171 11.70 -5.05 18.56
CA ALA A 171 10.98 -6.28 18.90
C ALA A 171 11.33 -7.45 17.97
N ARG A 172 12.52 -8.05 18.16
CA ARG A 172 12.69 -9.49 17.96
C ARG A 172 13.25 -10.16 19.20
N ARG A 173 12.30 -10.54 20.05
CA ARG A 173 12.43 -11.51 21.12
C ARG A 173 12.79 -12.88 20.54
N ASN A 174 13.75 -13.53 21.20
CA ASN A 174 14.09 -14.96 21.15
C ASN A 174 14.90 -15.44 19.94
N TYR A 175 16.22 -15.24 19.98
CA TYR A 175 17.19 -16.29 19.67
C TYR A 175 18.52 -15.97 20.36
N CYS A 176 18.88 -16.79 21.35
CA CYS A 176 20.27 -17.18 21.67
C CYS A 176 20.20 -18.30 22.72
N THR A 177 20.04 -19.51 22.21
CA THR A 177 20.23 -20.76 22.94
C THR A 177 21.71 -20.92 23.29
N HIS A 178 22.18 -20.33 24.39
CA HIS A 178 23.35 -20.80 25.18
C HIS A 178 23.52 -20.00 26.50
N ARG A 179 22.54 -20.11 27.41
CA ARG A 179 22.74 -19.91 28.87
C ARG A 179 21.55 -20.45 29.67
N ARG A 180 21.32 -21.76 29.58
CA ARG A 180 20.39 -22.46 30.48
C ARG A 180 21.10 -22.75 31.80
N ARG A 181 20.95 -21.87 32.79
CA ARG A 181 20.64 -22.29 34.19
C ARG A 181 20.27 -21.16 35.15
N ASP A 182 20.68 -19.90 34.95
CA ASP A 182 20.55 -18.91 36.03
C ASP A 182 19.38 -17.92 35.94
N LEU A 183 18.65 -17.85 34.83
CA LEU A 183 17.57 -16.85 34.66
C LEU A 183 16.13 -17.37 34.84
N CYS A 184 15.94 -18.64 35.24
CA CYS A 184 14.60 -19.19 35.45
C CYS A 184 13.90 -18.74 36.75
N ARG A 185 14.51 -17.91 37.62
CA ARG A 185 13.84 -17.41 38.84
C ARG A 185 13.37 -15.95 38.78
N SER A 186 13.83 -15.14 37.82
CA SER A 186 13.46 -13.71 37.71
C SER A 186 12.33 -13.44 36.70
N GLY A 187 12.20 -14.24 35.64
CA GLY A 187 11.18 -14.05 34.59
C GLY A 187 9.73 -14.33 35.02
N ALA A 188 9.52 -15.15 36.06
CA ALA A 188 8.17 -15.50 36.53
C ALA A 188 7.47 -14.35 37.28
N ARG A 189 8.20 -13.36 37.82
CA ARG A 189 7.59 -12.22 38.54
C ARG A 189 7.11 -11.09 37.62
N LEU A 190 7.71 -10.94 36.44
CA LEU A 190 7.34 -9.88 35.49
C LEU A 190 6.11 -10.24 34.63
N ALA A 191 5.95 -11.53 34.27
CA ALA A 191 4.76 -11.98 33.53
C ALA A 191 3.46 -11.91 34.35
N GLY A 192 3.56 -12.04 35.69
CA GLY A 192 2.42 -11.87 36.59
C GLY A 192 1.96 -10.42 36.69
N ARG A 193 2.87 -9.44 36.63
CA ARG A 193 2.54 -8.01 36.76
C ARG A 193 1.81 -7.47 35.53
N MET A 194 2.24 -7.83 34.32
CA MET A 194 1.59 -7.37 33.09
C MET A 194 0.16 -7.90 32.91
N ARG A 195 -0.17 -9.10 33.41
CA ARG A 195 -1.56 -9.60 33.35
C ARG A 195 -2.51 -8.77 34.23
N VAL A 196 -2.06 -8.35 35.40
CA VAL A 196 -2.86 -7.52 36.32
C VAL A 196 -3.14 -6.13 35.73
N ASP A 197 -2.17 -5.55 35.01
CA ASP A 197 -2.31 -4.21 34.44
C ASP A 197 -3.27 -4.19 33.23
N VAL A 198 -3.23 -5.23 32.38
CA VAL A 198 -4.17 -5.37 31.24
C VAL A 198 -5.61 -5.58 31.74
N GLU A 199 -5.79 -6.35 32.80
CA GLU A 199 -7.11 -6.62 33.36
C GLU A 199 -7.70 -5.39 34.08
N LYS A 200 -6.85 -4.62 34.78
CA LYS A 200 -7.24 -3.30 35.32
C LYS A 200 -7.65 -2.31 34.23
N ALA A 201 -6.90 -2.24 33.13
CA ALA A 201 -7.23 -1.36 32.01
C ALA A 201 -8.59 -1.74 31.37
N ARG A 202 -8.85 -3.04 31.22
CA ARG A 202 -10.13 -3.55 30.70
C ARG A 202 -11.30 -3.20 31.61
N LEU A 203 -11.17 -3.42 32.93
CA LEU A 203 -12.20 -3.05 33.91
C LEU A 203 -12.46 -1.54 33.94
N GLN A 204 -11.42 -0.71 33.77
CA GLN A 204 -11.57 0.73 33.71
C GLN A 204 -12.30 1.19 32.43
N GLN A 205 -12.07 0.51 31.30
CA GLN A 205 -12.79 0.77 30.05
C GLN A 205 -14.26 0.34 30.12
N ASP A 206 -14.55 -0.82 30.70
CA ASP A 206 -15.92 -1.31 30.89
C ASP A 206 -16.70 -0.42 31.87
N SER A 207 -16.07 0.09 32.93
CA SER A 207 -16.65 1.06 33.86
C SER A 207 -17.04 2.37 33.15
N LYS A 208 -16.17 2.91 32.28
CA LYS A 208 -16.48 4.10 31.48
C LYS A 208 -17.65 3.87 30.53
N ARG A 209 -17.72 2.69 29.91
CA ARG A 209 -18.79 2.32 28.99
C ARG A 209 -20.14 2.18 29.70
N MET A 210 -20.16 1.56 30.87
CA MET A 210 -21.37 1.46 31.71
C MET A 210 -21.87 2.85 32.14
N LYS A 211 -20.96 3.76 32.52
CA LYS A 211 -21.34 5.13 32.87
C LYS A 211 -21.97 5.87 31.69
N ALA A 212 -21.38 5.76 30.49
CA ALA A 212 -21.93 6.38 29.29
C ALA A 212 -23.33 5.84 28.91
N VAL A 213 -23.60 4.55 29.12
CA VAL A 213 -24.94 3.97 28.90
C VAL A 213 -25.95 4.50 29.91
N HIS A 214 -25.55 4.66 31.18
CA HIS A 214 -26.41 5.20 32.22
C HIS A 214 -26.75 6.68 31.97
N ASP A 215 -25.76 7.49 31.60
CA ASP A 215 -25.95 8.91 31.30
C ASP A 215 -26.89 9.12 30.11
N ARG A 216 -26.83 8.25 29.10
CA ARG A 216 -27.71 8.30 27.92
C ARG A 216 -29.18 8.01 28.26
N ARG A 217 -29.43 7.00 29.11
CA ARG A 217 -30.80 6.71 29.59
C ARG A 217 -31.39 7.87 30.39
N TYR A 218 -30.55 8.55 31.17
CA TYR A 218 -31.01 9.68 31.96
C TYR A 218 -31.41 10.89 31.10
N GLN A 219 -30.78 11.07 29.93
CA GLN A 219 -31.15 12.11 28.98
C GLN A 219 -32.45 11.77 28.23
N ASP A 220 -32.67 10.51 27.88
CA ASP A 220 -33.90 10.09 27.19
C ASP A 220 -35.15 10.25 28.08
N ASP A 221 -35.02 10.08 29.42
CA ASP A 221 -36.13 10.27 30.37
C ASP A 221 -36.48 11.75 30.64
N LEU A 222 -35.55 12.67 30.35
CA LEU A 222 -35.76 14.13 30.52
C LEU A 222 -36.42 14.80 29.31
N GLU A 223 -36.48 14.12 28.16
CA GLU A 223 -37.09 14.61 26.92
C GLU A 223 -38.45 13.94 26.63
N LEU A 224 -39.26 13.63 27.64
CA LEU A 224 -40.66 13.29 27.38
C LEU A 224 -41.41 14.59 26.98
N PRO A 225 -41.88 14.72 25.74
CA PRO A 225 -42.64 15.89 25.34
C PRO A 225 -43.96 15.90 26.11
N TYR A 226 -44.25 17.04 26.74
CA TYR A 226 -45.54 17.32 27.35
C TYR A 226 -46.60 17.28 26.24
N VAL A 227 -47.22 16.12 26.02
CA VAL A 227 -48.21 15.94 24.97
C VAL A 227 -49.46 16.73 25.37
N ALA A 228 -49.61 17.91 24.75
CA ALA A 228 -50.85 18.68 24.81
C ALA A 228 -51.98 17.82 24.23
N PHE A 229 -52.98 17.53 25.07
CA PHE A 229 -54.19 16.82 24.71
C PHE A 229 -55.06 17.72 23.81
N GLU A 230 -54.81 17.71 22.50
CA GLU A 230 -55.71 18.35 21.55
C GLU A 230 -56.82 17.39 21.10
N LYS A 231 -58.06 17.84 21.32
CA LYS A 231 -59.31 17.17 20.93
C LYS A 231 -59.35 16.99 19.41
N ARG A 232 -59.45 15.74 18.95
CA ARG A 232 -59.75 15.42 17.54
C ARG A 232 -61.22 15.67 17.22
N PRO A 233 -61.55 16.37 16.11
CA PRO A 233 -62.82 16.20 15.43
C PRO A 233 -62.75 15.03 14.45
N SER A 234 -63.93 14.43 14.24
CA SER A 234 -64.21 13.26 13.42
C SER A 234 -64.42 13.61 11.94
N SER A 235 -64.30 12.56 11.10
CA SER A 235 -64.71 12.45 9.68
C SER A 235 -63.79 13.13 8.63
N GLY A 236 -63.57 12.59 7.44
CA GLY A 236 -64.17 11.44 6.77
C GLY A 236 -63.35 10.94 5.58
N LEU A 237 -63.77 9.78 5.06
CA LEU A 237 -63.25 9.07 3.89
C LEU A 237 -63.33 9.90 2.60
N THR A 238 -62.38 9.68 1.68
CA THR A 238 -62.69 9.49 0.24
C THR A 238 -61.60 8.67 -0.46
N THR A 239 -62.06 7.78 -1.35
CA THR A 239 -61.34 6.83 -2.20
C THR A 239 -61.30 7.32 -3.66
N SER A 240 -60.21 7.05 -4.39
CA SER A 240 -60.11 6.84 -5.86
C SER A 240 -58.64 6.45 -6.16
N VAL A 241 -58.22 5.39 -6.87
CA VAL A 241 -58.60 4.69 -8.12
C VAL A 241 -58.36 5.48 -9.41
N ALA A 242 -57.21 5.23 -10.06
CA ALA A 242 -56.93 5.24 -11.51
C ALA A 242 -55.45 4.81 -11.70
N ALA A 243 -55.00 3.73 -12.36
CA ALA A 243 -55.24 3.17 -13.70
C ALA A 243 -54.65 4.02 -14.85
N GLU A 244 -53.54 3.57 -15.47
CA GLU A 244 -53.25 3.53 -16.93
C GLU A 244 -51.81 3.04 -17.22
N ARG A 245 -51.63 1.89 -17.92
CA ARG A 245 -51.28 1.74 -19.37
C ARG A 245 -49.99 2.50 -19.75
N GLY A 246 -48.87 1.88 -20.12
CA GLY A 246 -48.68 0.93 -21.23
C GLY A 246 -47.95 1.64 -22.37
N ARG A 247 -46.65 1.34 -22.60
CA ARG A 247 -45.95 1.75 -23.83
C ARG A 247 -44.94 0.69 -24.28
N VAL A 248 -45.26 0.14 -25.44
CA VAL A 248 -44.49 -0.78 -26.28
C VAL A 248 -43.77 0.04 -27.35
N GLY A 249 -42.58 -0.40 -27.77
CA GLY A 249 -42.11 -0.19 -29.14
C GLY A 249 -40.80 0.59 -29.28
N GLY A 250 -39.81 -0.05 -29.90
CA GLY A 250 -38.57 0.62 -30.32
C GLY A 250 -37.48 -0.34 -30.80
N CYS A 251 -37.77 -1.11 -31.84
CA CYS A 251 -36.79 -1.94 -32.55
C CYS A 251 -36.08 -1.08 -33.62
N GLY A 252 -34.75 -0.99 -33.59
CA GLY A 252 -33.92 -0.36 -34.64
C GLY A 252 -32.66 -1.19 -34.85
N SER A 253 -32.61 -2.03 -35.90
CA SER A 253 -31.93 -1.78 -37.18
C SER A 253 -30.45 -1.42 -37.01
N LEU A 254 -29.51 -2.38 -36.99
CA LEU A 254 -28.88 -3.07 -38.14
C LEU A 254 -28.12 -2.11 -39.07
N VAL A 255 -26.82 -1.91 -38.80
CA VAL A 255 -25.85 -1.35 -39.77
C VAL A 255 -24.67 -2.31 -39.86
N LYS A 256 -24.61 -3.07 -40.97
CA LYS A 256 -23.42 -3.80 -41.42
C LYS A 256 -22.54 -2.84 -42.21
N GLY A 257 -21.37 -2.49 -41.67
CA GLY A 257 -20.31 -1.80 -42.42
C GLY A 257 -19.18 -2.78 -42.72
N ALA A 258 -19.16 -3.33 -43.93
CA ALA A 258 -18.04 -4.09 -44.46
C ALA A 258 -17.03 -3.12 -45.11
N GLY A 259 -15.88 -2.93 -44.48
CA GLY A 259 -14.75 -2.16 -45.02
C GLY A 259 -13.60 -3.09 -45.41
N SER A 260 -13.51 -3.37 -46.71
CA SER A 260 -12.42 -4.09 -47.40
C SER A 260 -11.31 -3.11 -47.83
N CYS A 261 -10.13 -3.67 -48.18
CA CYS A 261 -8.94 -3.05 -48.81
C CYS A 261 -7.96 -2.38 -47.84
N LYS A 262 -6.62 -2.53 -47.94
CA LYS A 262 -5.76 -2.90 -49.06
C LYS A 262 -4.42 -3.39 -48.52
N ALA A 263 -3.92 -4.51 -49.04
CA ALA A 263 -2.53 -4.93 -48.90
C ALA A 263 -1.64 -4.11 -49.84
N ALA A 264 -0.54 -3.54 -49.33
CA ALA A 264 0.52 -2.95 -50.14
C ALA A 264 1.82 -3.72 -49.88
N ARG A 265 2.12 -4.65 -50.80
CA ARG A 265 3.48 -5.13 -51.06
C ARG A 265 4.28 -3.99 -51.69
N ARG A 266 5.48 -3.72 -51.19
CA ARG A 266 6.58 -3.24 -52.03
C ARG A 266 7.87 -3.98 -51.65
N ARG A 267 8.37 -4.72 -52.64
CA ARG A 267 9.74 -5.22 -52.77
C ARG A 267 10.54 -4.19 -53.57
N GLY A 268 11.85 -4.22 -53.42
CA GLY A 268 12.84 -3.61 -54.32
C GLY A 268 13.86 -2.82 -53.50
N ALA A 269 15.15 -2.95 -53.70
CA ALA A 269 15.99 -3.82 -54.53
C ALA A 269 17.39 -3.76 -53.90
#